data_AF-A0A1F9DRN7-F1
#
_entry.id   AF-A0A1F9DRN7-F1
#
_cell.length_a   1.000
_cell.length_b   1.000
_cell.length_c   1.000
_cell.angle_alpha   90.00
_cell.angle_beta   90.00
_cell.angle_gamma   90.00
#
_symmetry.space_group_name_H-M   'P 1'
#
loop_
_entity.id
_entity.type
_entity.pdbx_description
1 polymer ?
#
loop_
_entity_poly.entity_id
_entity_poly.type
_entity_poly.pdbx_seq_one_letter_code
_entity_poly.pdbx_strand_id
1 'polypeptide(L)' 'KVKAGERVVVTERGKAVAVISTAGRPVDEGIEGLVRERAARWGGGKPRGAKRPPKVKGPSVADAVIEGRR' A
#
# COMPACT_ATOMS: atom_id res chain seq x y z
N LYS A 1 -8.70 -15.76 5.60
CA LYS A 1 -7.54 -16.10 4.73
C LYS A 1 -6.52 -14.95 4.62
N VAL A 2 -6.92 -13.66 4.51
CA VAL A 2 -5.97 -12.51 4.53
C VAL A 2 -5.19 -12.33 5.86
N LYS A 3 -5.71 -12.87 6.99
CA LYS A 3 -5.04 -12.80 8.31
C LYS A 3 -3.63 -13.41 8.37
N ALA A 4 -3.20 -14.19 7.37
CA ALA A 4 -1.90 -14.89 7.36
C ALA A 4 -0.74 -14.10 6.71
N GLY A 5 -0.95 -12.84 6.29
CA GLY A 5 0.09 -12.07 5.61
C GLY A 5 0.30 -12.49 4.15
N GLU A 6 -0.78 -12.92 3.51
CA GLU A 6 -0.81 -13.29 2.10
C GLU A 6 -1.02 -12.05 1.22
N ARG A 7 -0.29 -11.96 0.10
CA ARG A 7 -0.39 -10.87 -0.87
C ARG A 7 -1.57 -11.14 -1.80
N VAL A 8 -2.52 -10.21 -1.86
CA VAL A 8 -3.68 -10.31 -2.74
C VAL A 8 -3.52 -9.31 -3.88
N VAL A 9 -3.61 -9.79 -5.12
CA VAL A 9 -3.64 -8.93 -6.32
C VAL A 9 -5.10 -8.70 -6.69
N VAL A 10 -5.51 -7.44 -6.72
CA VAL A 10 -6.84 -7.03 -7.18
C VAL A 10 -6.76 -6.81 -8.69
N THR A 11 -7.63 -7.49 -9.44
CA THR A 11 -7.69 -7.39 -10.90
C THR A 11 -9.02 -6.81 -11.37
N GLU A 12 -8.98 -6.03 -12.45
CA GLU A 12 -10.15 -5.57 -13.20
C GLU A 12 -9.99 -6.06 -14.65
N ARG A 13 -10.94 -6.88 -15.12
CA ARG A 13 -10.90 -7.49 -16.47
C ARG A 13 -9.56 -8.19 -16.78
N GLY A 14 -9.03 -8.92 -15.80
CA GLY A 14 -7.75 -9.63 -15.92
C GLY A 14 -6.50 -8.75 -15.80
N LYS A 15 -6.64 -7.43 -15.66
CA LYS A 15 -5.52 -6.51 -15.44
C LYS A 15 -5.35 -6.22 -13.96
N ALA A 16 -4.12 -6.33 -13.43
CA ALA A 16 -3.83 -5.95 -12.05
C ALA A 16 -4.01 -4.44 -11.86
N VAL A 17 -4.84 -4.05 -10.90
CA VAL A 17 -5.15 -2.63 -10.59
C VAL A 17 -4.73 -2.23 -9.18
N ALA A 18 -4.59 -3.17 -8.25
CA ALA A 18 -4.08 -2.91 -6.91
C ALA A 18 -3.47 -4.15 -6.26
N VAL A 19 -2.71 -3.94 -5.18
CA VAL A 19 -2.17 -5.00 -4.33
C VAL A 19 -2.52 -4.71 -2.88
N ILE A 20 -3.03 -5.71 -2.17
CA ILE A 20 -3.26 -5.67 -0.73
C ILE A 20 -2.23 -6.60 -0.10
N SER A 21 -1.39 -6.06 0.79
CA SER A 21 -0.38 -6.82 1.52
C SER A 21 -0.28 -6.34 2.97
N THR A 22 0.31 -7.16 3.83
CA THR A 22 0.66 -6.75 5.19
C THR A 22 1.82 -5.76 5.17
N ALA A 23 1.66 -4.66 5.91
CA ALA A 23 2.75 -3.72 6.16
C ALA A 23 3.95 -4.46 6.80
N GLY A 24 5.14 -4.30 6.23
CA GLY A 24 6.38 -4.89 6.76
C GLY A 24 6.78 -6.28 6.21
N ARG A 25 6.10 -6.84 5.20
CA ARG A 25 6.54 -8.04 4.45
C ARG A 25 7.07 -7.69 3.06
N PRO A 26 7.98 -8.51 2.49
CA PRO A 26 9.25 -8.04 1.98
C PRO A 26 9.08 -7.07 0.84
N VAL A 27 9.87 -6.01 0.95
CA VAL A 27 10.03 -4.96 -0.04
C VAL A 27 10.45 -5.63 -1.35
N ASP A 28 9.97 -5.09 -2.47
CA ASP A 28 10.48 -5.44 -3.79
C ASP A 28 12.02 -5.48 -3.73
N GLU A 29 12.65 -6.59 -4.12
CA GLU A 29 14.11 -6.77 -4.03
C GLU A 29 14.86 -5.62 -4.70
N GLY A 30 14.27 -5.03 -5.75
CA GLY A 30 14.80 -3.82 -6.39
C GLY A 30 14.80 -2.61 -5.45
N ILE A 31 13.73 -2.42 -4.67
CA ILE A 31 13.68 -1.33 -3.67
C ILE A 31 14.68 -1.59 -2.54
N GLU A 32 14.84 -2.84 -2.08
CA GLU A 32 15.88 -3.15 -1.11
C GLU A 32 17.29 -2.86 -1.64
N GLY A 33 17.56 -3.20 -2.90
CA GLY A 33 18.81 -2.86 -3.58
C GLY A 33 19.07 -1.36 -3.58
N LEU A 34 18.07 -0.56 -3.98
CA LEU A 34 18.18 0.90 -3.99
C LEU A 34 18.43 1.49 -2.59
N VAL A 35 17.79 0.95 -1.55
CA VAL A 35 18.06 1.39 -0.16
C VAL A 35 19.46 1.00 0.27
N ARG A 36 19.91 -0.23 -0.04
CA ARG A 36 21.25 -0.74 0.30
C ARG A 36 22.35 0.07 -0.38
N GLU A 37 22.16 0.40 -1.65
CA GLU A 37 23.07 1.23 -2.46
C GLU A 37 23.00 2.73 -2.10
N ARG A 38 22.14 3.11 -1.14
CA ARG A 38 21.84 4.51 -0.78
C ARG A 38 21.29 5.36 -1.94
N ALA A 39 20.84 4.72 -3.02
CA ALA A 39 20.16 5.36 -4.14
C ALA A 39 18.72 5.78 -3.78
N ALA A 40 18.12 5.17 -2.75
CA ALA A 40 16.84 5.56 -2.19
C ALA A 40 16.94 5.79 -0.68
N ARG A 41 16.36 6.90 -0.19
CA ARG A 41 16.16 7.16 1.24
C ARG A 41 14.73 7.57 1.50
N TRP A 42 14.16 7.09 2.61
CA TRP A 42 12.91 7.65 3.10
C TRP A 42 13.19 9.00 3.76
N GLY A 43 12.71 10.09 3.14
CA GLY A 43 12.88 11.46 3.64
C GLY A 43 11.98 11.83 4.83
N GLY A 44 11.14 10.90 5.32
CA GLY A 44 10.13 11.19 6.33
C GLY A 44 8.86 11.82 5.74
N GLY A 45 7.77 11.75 6.51
CA GLY A 45 6.50 12.41 6.20
C GLY A 45 5.57 11.63 5.27
N LYS A 46 4.25 11.78 5.48
CA LYS A 46 3.25 11.29 4.54
C LYS A 46 3.42 12.05 3.21
N PRO A 47 3.46 11.38 2.04
CA PRO A 47 3.43 12.08 0.76
C PRO A 47 2.26 13.07 0.75
N ARG A 48 2.45 14.26 0.17
CA ARG A 48 1.41 15.30 0.08
C ARG A 48 0.12 14.83 -0.61
N GLY A 49 0.16 13.67 -1.26
CA GLY A 49 -0.91 13.14 -2.09
C GLY A 49 -0.89 13.74 -3.49
N ALA A 50 -1.80 13.29 -4.34
CA ALA A 50 -1.95 13.84 -5.69
C ALA A 50 -2.44 15.30 -5.62
N LYS A 51 -1.99 16.16 -6.56
CA LYS A 51 -2.49 17.55 -6.69
C LYS A 51 -4.00 17.62 -6.94
N ARG A 52 -4.57 16.57 -7.54
CA ARG A 52 -6.00 16.40 -7.80
C ARG A 52 -6.42 14.98 -7.42
N PRO A 53 -6.68 14.69 -6.14
CA PRO A 53 -7.09 13.36 -5.72
C PRO A 53 -8.52 13.07 -6.23
N PRO A 54 -8.85 11.82 -6.56
CA PRO A 54 -10.22 11.43 -6.87
C PRO A 54 -11.13 11.64 -5.65
N LYS A 55 -12.38 12.07 -5.88
CA LYS A 55 -13.38 12.17 -4.83
C LYS A 55 -13.84 10.76 -4.46
N VAL A 56 -13.51 10.32 -3.25
CA VAL A 56 -14.03 9.07 -2.69
C VAL A 56 -15.50 9.28 -2.31
N LYS A 57 -16.38 8.39 -2.76
CA LYS A 57 -17.79 8.36 -2.35
C LYS A 57 -18.00 7.17 -1.42
N GLY A 58 -18.71 7.37 -0.31
CA GLY A 58 -18.95 6.34 0.70
C GLY A 58 -17.77 6.13 1.67
N PRO A 59 -17.88 5.15 2.58
CA PRO A 59 -16.84 4.84 3.56
C PRO A 59 -15.52 4.45 2.89
N SER A 60 -14.42 4.98 3.41
CA SER A 60 -13.08 4.62 2.95
C SER A 60 -12.62 3.31 3.60
N VAL A 61 -11.69 2.61 2.95
CA VAL A 61 -11.01 1.44 3.56
C VAL A 61 -10.29 1.84 4.86
N ALA A 62 -9.82 3.08 4.97
CA ALA A 62 -9.21 3.57 6.21
C ALA A 62 -10.21 3.61 7.37
N ASP A 63 -11.49 3.90 7.10
CA ASP A 63 -12.54 3.92 8.13
C ASP A 63 -12.78 2.52 8.72
N ALA A 64 -12.79 1.48 7.88
CA ALA A 64 -12.92 0.09 8.32
C ALA A 64 -11.72 -0.40 9.16
N VAL A 65 -10.52 0.16 8.92
CA VAL A 65 -9.30 -0.20 9.66
C VAL A 65 -9.26 0.46 11.04
N ILE A 66 -9.95 1.58 11.25
CA ILE A 66 -10.06 2.23 12.56
C ILE A 66 -11.07 1.50 13.46
N GLU A 67 -12.18 1.04 12.89
CA GLU A 67 -13.26 0.38 13.63
C GLU A 67 -12.79 -0.93 14.32
N GLY A 68 -11.94 -1.72 13.67
CA GLY A 68 -11.42 -2.98 14.24
C GLY A 68 -10.32 -2.84 15.29
N ARG A 69 -9.97 -1.63 15.73
CA ARG A 69 -8.92 -1.36 16.73
C ARG A 69 -9.47 -1.01 18.12
N ARG A 70 -10.80 -0.96 18.27
CA ARG A 70 -11.46 -0.79 19.57
C ARG A 70 -11.81 -2.12 20.19
#